data_AF-A0A496WGR2-F1
#
_entry.id   AF-A0A496WGR2-F1
#
_cell.length_a   1.000
_cell.length_b   1.000
_cell.length_c   1.000
_cell.angle_alpha   90.00
_cell.angle_beta   90.00
_cell.angle_gamma   90.00
#
_symmetry.space_group_name_H-M   'P 1'
#
loop_
_entity.id
_entity.type
_entity.pdbx_description
1 polymer ?
#
loop_
_entity_poly.entity_id
_entity_poly.type
_entity_poly.pdbx_seq_one_letter_code
_entity_poly.pdbx_strand_id
1 'polypeptide(L)'
;MFHLVGYAMSEGFYQCFLLPAEGQPVMILRTVDAGTCEENSWISDIVGFQDWDDPIEVAMTQIKARNWKPGRIGVDKNSYSLTVQRYSAWQIALPKTDLLTIQRCTAWSMILLAG
;
A
#
# COMPACT_ATOMS: atom_id res chain seq x y z
N MET A 1 -4.99 7.71 -4.78
CA MET A 1 -4.67 8.12 -3.41
C MET A 1 -5.62 9.23 -2.93
N PHE A 2 -5.68 10.40 -3.59
CA PHE A 2 -6.45 11.57 -3.11
C PHE A 2 -7.89 11.28 -2.64
N HIS A 3 -8.71 10.56 -3.42
CA HIS A 3 -10.10 10.30 -3.02
C HIS A 3 -10.25 9.37 -1.81
N LEU A 4 -9.24 8.56 -1.49
CA LEU A 4 -9.27 7.65 -0.35
C LEU A 4 -8.51 8.19 0.85
N VAL A 5 -7.46 8.98 0.65
CA VAL A 5 -6.51 9.37 1.70
C VAL A 5 -6.51 10.89 1.93
N GLY A 6 -7.05 11.70 1.01
CA GLY A 6 -6.97 13.17 1.06
C GLY A 6 -5.65 13.74 0.56
N TYR A 7 -4.70 12.88 0.20
CA TYR A 7 -3.33 13.21 -0.19
C TYR A 7 -2.95 12.66 -1.57
N ALA A 8 -2.19 13.44 -2.33
CA ALA A 8 -1.51 13.00 -3.55
C ALA A 8 -0.19 13.78 -3.71
N MET A 9 0.89 13.07 -4.04
CA MET A 9 2.19 13.64 -4.39
C MET A 9 2.65 13.13 -5.75
N SER A 10 3.69 13.78 -6.29
CA SER A 10 4.38 13.35 -7.50
C SER A 10 4.86 11.89 -7.39
N GLU A 11 4.43 11.04 -8.32
CA GLU A 11 4.58 9.57 -8.32
C GLU A 11 6.02 9.06 -8.62
N GLY A 12 7.05 9.87 -8.32
CA GLY A 12 8.44 9.48 -8.56
C GLY A 12 8.90 8.28 -7.73
N PHE A 13 8.22 7.99 -6.62
CA PHE A 13 8.51 6.89 -5.70
C PHE A 13 7.26 6.07 -5.35
N TYR A 14 7.47 4.81 -4.97
CA TYR A 14 6.39 3.89 -4.63
C TYR A 14 5.61 4.34 -3.39
N GLN A 15 4.29 4.18 -3.44
CA GLN A 15 3.40 4.38 -2.30
C GLN A 15 2.42 3.20 -2.22
N CYS A 16 2.13 2.74 -1.00
CA CYS A 16 1.24 1.63 -0.74
C CYS A 16 0.24 1.99 0.35
N PHE A 17 -1.02 1.63 0.12
CA PHE A 17 -2.11 1.84 1.07
C PHE A 17 -2.68 0.49 1.48
N LEU A 18 -2.43 0.06 2.71
CA LEU A 18 -2.96 -1.19 3.22
C LEU A 18 -4.29 -0.92 3.93
N LEU A 19 -5.37 -1.55 3.46
CA LEU A 19 -6.72 -1.33 3.98
C LEU A 19 -7.31 -2.66 4.49
N PRO A 20 -7.18 -2.99 5.77
CA PRO A 20 -7.75 -4.24 6.28
C PRO A 20 -9.29 -4.22 6.21
N ALA A 21 -9.94 -5.38 6.22
CA ALA A 21 -11.41 -5.46 6.36
C ALA A 21 -11.89 -4.86 7.68
N GLU A 22 -11.07 -4.94 8.74
CA GLU A 22 -11.36 -4.39 10.05
C GLU A 22 -10.11 -3.69 10.61
N GLY A 23 -10.31 -2.55 11.28
CA GLY A 23 -9.25 -1.74 11.87
C GLY A 23 -8.86 -0.53 11.03
N GLN A 24 -7.71 0.07 11.38
CA GLN A 24 -7.21 1.27 10.72
C GLN A 24 -6.34 0.92 9.50
N PRO A 25 -6.45 1.69 8.40
CA PRO A 25 -5.52 1.57 7.28
C PRO A 25 -4.12 2.03 7.65
N VAL A 26 -3.14 1.56 6.87
CA VAL A 26 -1.74 1.98 6.97
C VAL A 26 -1.29 2.58 5.66
N MET A 27 -0.74 3.79 5.73
CA MET A 27 -0.11 4.43 4.59
C MET A 27 1.40 4.18 4.64
N ILE A 28 1.97 3.65 3.57
CA ILE A 28 3.40 3.39 3.42
C ILE A 28 3.93 4.23 2.28
N LEU A 29 4.90 5.07 2.57
CA LEU A 29 5.41 6.06 1.64
C LEU A 29 6.83 6.47 2.04
N ARG A 30 7.52 7.21 1.18
CA ARG A 30 8.88 7.68 1.45
C ARG A 30 8.92 8.62 2.66
N THR A 31 9.92 8.50 3.52
CA THR A 31 9.99 9.25 4.79
C THR A 31 9.88 10.77 4.62
N VAL A 32 10.46 11.33 3.55
CA VAL A 32 10.39 12.78 3.28
C VAL A 32 8.97 13.28 2.96
N ASP A 33 8.09 12.40 2.50
CA ASP A 33 6.71 12.72 2.14
C ASP A 33 5.75 12.48 3.34
N ALA A 34 6.26 11.98 4.47
CA ALA A 34 5.44 11.54 5.61
C ALA A 34 4.78 12.72 6.33
N GLY A 35 5.52 13.80 6.57
CA GLY A 35 4.98 15.01 7.20
C GLY A 35 3.85 15.63 6.38
N THR A 36 4.05 15.80 5.06
CA THR A 36 2.99 16.30 4.18
C THR A 36 1.78 15.37 4.15
N CYS A 37 1.97 14.05 4.18
CA CYS A 37 0.86 13.10 4.29
C CYS A 37 0.12 13.24 5.62
N GLU A 38 0.83 13.40 6.74
CA GLU A 38 0.23 13.58 8.07
C GLU A 38 -0.61 14.85 8.14
N GLU A 39 -0.14 15.94 7.53
CA GLU A 39 -0.84 17.22 7.52
C GLU A 39 -2.11 17.22 6.65
N ASN A 40 -2.12 16.46 5.55
CA ASN A 40 -3.16 16.54 4.52
C ASN A 40 -4.06 15.31 4.44
N SER A 41 -3.71 14.22 5.12
CA SER A 41 -4.50 12.99 5.13
C SER A 41 -5.28 12.80 6.43
N TRP A 42 -6.31 11.98 6.38
CA TRP A 42 -7.02 11.52 7.58
C TRP A 42 -6.39 10.27 8.21
N ILE A 43 -5.31 9.75 7.61
CA ILE A 43 -4.65 8.51 8.04
C ILE A 43 -3.74 8.80 9.22
N SER A 44 -3.96 8.11 10.33
CA SER A 44 -3.13 8.26 11.54
C SER A 44 -1.95 7.30 11.60
N ASP A 45 -1.97 6.21 10.81
CA ASP A 45 -0.91 5.20 10.77
C ASP A 45 -0.09 5.35 9.47
N ILE A 46 0.98 6.14 9.57
CA ILE A 46 1.87 6.47 8.46
C ILE A 46 3.26 5.86 8.73
N VAL A 47 3.74 5.08 7.78
CA VAL A 47 5.03 4.40 7.83
C VAL A 47 5.93 4.93 6.73
N GLY A 48 7.00 5.61 7.15
CA GLY A 48 8.06 6.10 6.27
C GLY A 48 9.06 4.99 5.93
N PHE A 49 9.49 4.92 4.66
CA PHE A 49 10.67 4.14 4.24
C PHE A 49 11.77 5.05 3.68
N GLN A 50 13.03 4.61 3.72
CA GLN A 50 14.19 5.33 3.17
C GLN A 50 14.42 4.97 1.70
N ASP A 51 15.17 5.80 0.96
CA ASP A 51 15.35 5.63 -0.50
C ASP A 51 16.02 4.31 -0.91
N TRP A 52 16.72 3.67 0.02
CA TRP A 52 17.40 2.39 -0.16
C TRP A 52 16.62 1.19 0.39
N ASP A 53 15.47 1.42 1.02
CA ASP A 53 14.61 0.34 1.53
C ASP A 53 13.75 -0.25 0.41
N ASP A 54 13.48 -1.56 0.46
CA ASP A 54 12.44 -2.16 -0.37
C ASP A 54 11.06 -1.88 0.27
N PRO A 55 10.20 -1.08 -0.38
CA PRO A 55 8.92 -0.73 0.22
C PRO A 55 7.94 -1.91 0.33
N ILE A 56 8.11 -2.99 -0.45
CA ILE A 56 7.32 -4.21 -0.30
C ILE A 56 7.75 -4.94 0.97
N GLU A 57 9.04 -4.98 1.29
CA GLU A 57 9.53 -5.56 2.55
C GLU A 57 9.02 -4.77 3.77
N VAL A 58 9.02 -3.43 3.67
CA VAL A 58 8.42 -2.56 4.69
C VAL A 58 6.94 -2.88 4.87
N ALA A 59 6.18 -3.00 3.77
CA ALA A 59 4.77 -3.36 3.84
C ALA A 59 4.52 -4.74 4.43
N MET A 60 5.33 -5.73 4.08
CA MET A 60 5.26 -7.07 4.66
C MET A 60 5.57 -7.09 6.15
N THR A 61 6.49 -6.23 6.60
CA THR A 61 6.78 -6.05 8.03
C THR A 61 5.55 -5.51 8.76
N GLN A 62 4.85 -4.54 8.17
CA GLN A 62 3.62 -3.97 8.74
C GLN A 62 2.46 -4.99 8.79
N ILE A 63 2.30 -5.81 7.74
CA ILE A 63 1.31 -6.90 7.70
C ILE A 63 1.58 -7.92 8.81
N LYS A 64 2.84 -8.34 8.97
CA LYS A 64 3.26 -9.29 10.02
C LYS A 64 3.08 -8.73 11.42
N ALA A 65 3.50 -7.49 11.66
CA ALA A 65 3.40 -6.83 12.97
C ALA A 65 1.95 -6.68 13.44
N ARG A 66 1.00 -6.50 12.51
CA ARG A 66 -0.44 -6.43 12.79
C ARG A 66 -1.14 -7.80 12.79
N ASN A 67 -0.38 -8.89 12.61
CA ASN A 67 -0.88 -10.26 12.52
C ASN A 67 -1.99 -10.43 11.47
N TRP A 68 -1.93 -9.65 10.38
CA TRP A 68 -2.84 -9.79 9.26
C TRP A 68 -2.49 -11.04 8.45
N LYS A 69 -3.51 -11.85 8.16
CA LYS A 69 -3.38 -13.13 7.43
C LYS A 69 -4.31 -13.11 6.21
N PRO A 70 -3.99 -12.30 5.19
CA PRO A 70 -4.90 -12.12 4.06
C PRO A 70 -5.02 -13.40 3.26
N GLY A 71 -6.24 -13.93 3.12
CA GLY A 71 -6.53 -15.02 2.20
C GLY A 71 -6.69 -14.51 0.77
N ARG A 72 -7.26 -13.31 0.63
CA ARG A 72 -7.40 -12.60 -0.65
C ARG A 72 -7.00 -11.15 -0.48
N ILE A 73 -6.45 -10.59 -1.54
CA ILE A 73 -6.03 -9.19 -1.62
C ILE A 73 -6.52 -8.62 -2.94
N GLY A 74 -7.27 -7.53 -2.86
CA GLY A 74 -7.49 -6.67 -4.02
C GLY A 74 -6.20 -5.92 -4.38
N VAL A 75 -5.90 -5.78 -5.67
CA VAL A 75 -4.87 -4.87 -6.19
C VAL A 75 -5.37 -4.17 -7.44
N ASP A 76 -4.95 -2.91 -7.64
CA ASP A 76 -5.18 -2.22 -8.90
C ASP A 76 -4.05 -2.55 -9.89
N LYS A 77 -4.26 -3.56 -10.73
CA LYS A 77 -3.29 -3.98 -11.76
C LYS A 77 -3.09 -2.96 -12.88
N ASN A 78 -3.92 -1.92 -12.94
CA ASN A 78 -3.77 -0.82 -13.88
C ASN A 78 -3.10 0.41 -13.24
N SER A 79 -2.74 0.32 -11.95
CA SER A 79 -2.03 1.38 -11.25
C SER A 79 -0.62 1.54 -11.82
N TYR A 80 -0.24 2.77 -12.13
CA TYR A 80 1.12 3.12 -12.52
C TYR A 80 2.16 2.74 -11.44
N SER A 81 1.74 2.75 -10.17
CA SER A 81 2.57 2.37 -9.03
C SER A 81 2.75 0.86 -8.88
N LEU A 82 1.94 0.01 -9.54
CA LEU A 82 2.02 -1.45 -9.48
C LEU A 82 2.58 -2.04 -10.78
N THR A 83 3.89 -1.86 -10.99
CA THR A 83 4.59 -2.46 -12.11
C THR A 83 4.56 -3.99 -12.05
N VAL A 84 4.85 -4.67 -13.17
CA VAL A 84 4.96 -6.13 -13.23
C VAL A 84 5.97 -6.66 -12.20
N GLN A 85 7.09 -5.97 -12.01
CA GLN A 85 8.12 -6.35 -11.02
C GLN A 85 7.56 -6.29 -9.59
N ARG A 86 6.84 -5.22 -9.24
CA ARG A 86 6.23 -5.06 -7.92
C ARG A 86 5.11 -6.09 -7.71
N TYR A 87 4.29 -6.33 -8.71
CA TYR A 87 3.26 -7.36 -8.66
C TYR A 87 3.88 -8.75 -8.39
N SER A 88 4.93 -9.12 -9.12
CA SER A 88 5.65 -10.38 -8.91
C SER A 88 6.28 -10.46 -7.51
N ALA A 89 6.87 -9.38 -7.01
CA ALA A 89 7.42 -9.32 -5.66
C ALA A 89 6.34 -9.55 -4.59
N TRP A 90 5.14 -8.96 -4.76
CA TRP A 90 3.99 -9.25 -3.89
C TRP A 90 3.55 -10.71 -3.95
N GLN A 91 3.54 -11.34 -5.12
CA GLN A 91 3.22 -12.77 -5.25
C GLN A 91 4.24 -13.65 -4.53
N ILE A 92 5.52 -13.30 -4.60
CA ILE A 92 6.59 -14.02 -3.90
C ILE A 92 6.47 -13.82 -2.38
N ALA A 93 6.18 -12.60 -1.93
CA ALA A 93 6.05 -12.27 -0.52
C ALA A 93 4.80 -12.90 0.14
N LEU A 94 3.74 -13.13 -0.64
CA LEU A 94 2.46 -13.68 -0.19
C LEU A 94 2.06 -14.92 -1.02
N PRO A 95 2.82 -16.02 -0.94
CA PRO A 95 2.64 -17.17 -1.83
C PRO A 95 1.34 -17.96 -1.58
N LYS A 96 0.64 -17.69 -0.47
CA LYS A 96 -0.63 -18.33 -0.09
C LYS A 96 -1.83 -17.41 -0.23
N THR A 97 -1.65 -16.23 -0.81
CA THR A 97 -2.69 -15.21 -0.91
C THR A 97 -3.06 -14.99 -2.36
N ASP A 98 -4.37 -14.92 -2.63
CA ASP A 98 -4.87 -14.66 -3.98
C ASP A 98 -4.90 -13.16 -4.28
N LEU A 99 -4.19 -12.72 -5.32
CA LEU A 99 -4.12 -11.32 -5.76
C LEU A 99 -5.16 -11.04 -6.86
N LEU A 100 -6.31 -10.55 -6.42
CA LEU A 100 -7.47 -10.23 -7.25
C LEU A 100 -7.37 -8.82 -7.83
N THR A 101 -7.82 -8.64 -9.07
CA THR A 101 -7.92 -7.29 -9.65
C THR A 101 -9.15 -6.57 -9.11
N ILE A 102 -8.98 -5.35 -8.60
CA ILE A 102 -10.11 -4.45 -8.28
C ILE A 102 -10.25 -3.38 -9.38
N GLN A 103 -11.11 -3.64 -10.36
CA GLN A 103 -11.45 -2.62 -11.37
C GLN A 103 -12.42 -1.60 -10.76
N ARG A 104 -12.01 -0.32 -10.69
CA ARG A 104 -12.76 0.89 -10.27
C ARG A 104 -12.47 1.49 -8.89
N CYS A 105 -11.49 0.99 -8.14
CA CYS A 105 -10.95 1.82 -7.07
C CYS A 105 -9.95 2.80 -7.71
N THR A 106 -10.35 4.05 -7.96
CA THR A 106 -9.51 5.14 -8.49
C THR A 106 -8.47 5.63 -7.48
N ALA A 107 -7.95 4.70 -6.67
CA ALA A 107 -6.79 4.95 -5.86
C ALA A 107 -5.57 4.56 -6.69
N TRP A 108 -4.90 5.59 -7.19
CA TRP A 108 -3.62 5.62 -7.90
C TRP A 108 -2.43 4.90 -7.19
N SER A 109 -2.70 4.00 -6.26
CA SER A 109 -1.80 3.40 -5.29
C SER A 109 -2.51 2.20 -4.65
N MET A 110 -1.86 1.04 -4.69
CA MET A 110 -2.39 -0.28 -4.30
C MET A 110 -3.21 -0.24 -3.01
N ILE A 111 -4.46 -0.73 -3.06
CA ILE A 111 -5.33 -0.93 -1.89
C ILE A 111 -5.35 -2.42 -1.57
N LEU A 112 -4.72 -2.84 -0.48
CA LEU A 112 -4.79 -4.21 -0.03
C LEU A 112 -6.05 -4.42 0.82
N LEU A 113 -7.16 -4.89 0.24
CA LEU A 113 -8.34 -5.32 0.99
C LEU A 113 -8.08 -6.74 1.54
N ALA A 114 -7.69 -6.84 2.81
CA ALA A 114 -7.47 -8.12 3.47
C ALA A 114 -8.80 -8.68 4.01
N GLY A 115 -9.28 -9.78 3.42
CA GLY A 115 -10.33 -10.64 3.93
C GLY A 115 -9.87 -12.09 4.07
#